data_AF-A0A6S8SRQ1-F1
#
_entry.id   AF-A0A6S8SRQ1-F1
#
_cell.length_a   1.000
_cell.length_b   1.000
_cell.length_c   1.000
_cell.angle_alpha   90.00
_cell.angle_beta   90.00
_cell.angle_gamma   90.00
#
_symmetry.space_group_name_H-M   'P 1'
#
loop_
_entity.id
_entity.type
_entity.pdbx_description
1 polymer ?
#
loop_
_entity_poly.entity_id
_entity_poly.type
_entity_poly.pdbx_seq_one_letter_code
_entity_poly.pdbx_strand_id
1 'polypeptide(L)'
;MVKRMPSRDPGAPKRNLSAYLLFQNAMRETFKAQNPGMTFGQLSKYTSSMYAALTPEDKGVWQGRASQDKSRYLMEMATYIPSPAYDAKGDRIGGNSIPYEGPQKSSARDPNAPKRNLSTYLLYQNSMRETFKAENPAISFGDLAKLTSKRYKGLSAEERAAWDERSRLDKQRYNIEIKNYCPPSGYDATGKRIEEKKAGPAKKQKVPRDPSQPKRARGSFVLFTNVERPKIFAERPNIKFTELGIALGKRWRSLSLEERKKYGEQAEKDKLRFAREMAEWKEKKAAEAEKAAEAEIMNAASSTNASYDASGMIAVGDVVEQAVYYHQVATPGETDTSMMQAYYDQTQGYYDGNNDTSNQGVIPTQYHQC
;
A
#
# COMPACT_ATOMS: atom_id res chain seq x y z
N MET A 1 -24.57 1.91 -35.46
CA MET A 1 -23.52 1.83 -34.41
C MET A 1 -23.79 2.92 -33.38
N VAL A 2 -24.17 2.57 -32.15
CA VAL A 2 -24.32 3.57 -31.07
C VAL A 2 -22.92 3.93 -30.59
N LYS A 3 -22.49 5.18 -30.78
CA LYS A 3 -21.21 5.68 -30.24
C LYS A 3 -21.26 5.53 -28.71
N ARG A 4 -20.36 4.71 -28.15
CA ARG A 4 -20.25 4.52 -26.70
C ARG A 4 -19.88 5.86 -26.06
N MET A 5 -20.61 6.26 -25.02
CA MET A 5 -20.31 7.49 -24.29
C MET A 5 -18.93 7.39 -23.59
N PRO A 6 -18.12 8.47 -23.62
CA PRO A 6 -16.79 8.48 -23.02
C PRO A 6 -16.84 8.29 -21.49
N SER A 7 -15.74 7.83 -20.91
CA SER A 7 -15.64 7.58 -19.46
C SER A 7 -15.53 8.86 -18.64
N ARG A 8 -15.02 9.93 -19.27
CA ARG A 8 -14.90 11.28 -18.71
C ARG A 8 -15.66 12.23 -19.63
N ASP A 9 -16.33 13.21 -19.03
CA ASP A 9 -17.05 14.25 -19.74
C ASP A 9 -16.05 15.02 -20.63
N PRO A 10 -16.29 15.11 -21.95
CA PRO A 10 -15.49 15.93 -22.84
C PRO A 10 -15.43 17.41 -22.44
N GLY A 11 -16.47 17.91 -21.75
CA GLY A 11 -16.53 19.28 -21.24
C GLY A 11 -15.87 19.47 -19.87
N ALA A 12 -15.42 18.40 -19.20
CA ALA A 12 -14.77 18.55 -17.90
C ALA A 12 -13.37 19.15 -18.02
N PRO A 13 -13.02 20.13 -17.15
CA PRO A 13 -11.68 20.65 -17.02
C PRO A 13 -10.62 19.53 -16.92
N LYS A 14 -9.48 19.74 -17.59
CA LYS A 14 -8.34 18.82 -17.50
C LYS A 14 -7.73 18.94 -16.09
N ARG A 15 -7.54 17.79 -15.45
CA ARG A 15 -6.94 17.69 -14.11
C ARG A 15 -5.60 18.41 -14.04
N ASN A 16 -5.32 19.03 -12.90
CA ASN A 16 -4.05 19.69 -12.68
C ASN A 16 -2.88 18.68 -12.67
N LEU A 17 -1.74 19.11 -13.16
CA LEU A 17 -0.50 18.37 -13.25
C LEU A 17 0.37 18.63 -12.02
N SER A 18 1.11 17.60 -11.61
CA SER A 18 2.12 17.74 -10.55
C SER A 18 3.38 18.41 -11.08
N ALA A 19 4.21 18.94 -10.18
CA ALA A 19 5.50 19.55 -10.50
C ALA A 19 6.38 18.60 -11.34
N TYR A 20 6.40 17.31 -10.99
CA TYR A 20 7.10 16.29 -11.75
C TYR A 20 6.53 16.11 -13.16
N LEU A 21 5.20 16.05 -13.34
CA LEU A 21 4.60 15.87 -14.66
C LEU A 21 4.82 17.09 -15.57
N LEU A 22 4.82 18.29 -15.00
CA LEU A 22 5.16 19.52 -15.73
C LEU A 22 6.63 19.49 -16.18
N PHE A 23 7.54 19.09 -15.30
CA PHE A 23 8.96 18.90 -15.65
C PHE A 23 9.13 17.82 -16.73
N GLN A 24 8.48 16.67 -16.56
CA GLN A 24 8.55 15.56 -17.51
C GLN A 24 8.06 16.00 -18.89
N ASN A 25 6.94 16.71 -18.98
CA ASN A 25 6.42 17.20 -20.25
C ASN A 25 7.36 18.22 -20.91
N ALA A 26 7.92 19.14 -20.12
CA ALA A 26 8.84 20.17 -20.63
C ALA A 26 10.16 19.58 -21.12
N MET A 27 10.70 18.58 -20.42
CA MET A 27 12.01 17.98 -20.73
C MET A 27 11.92 16.74 -21.61
N ARG A 28 10.71 16.33 -22.01
CA ARG A 28 10.51 15.09 -22.78
C ARG A 28 11.25 15.12 -24.11
N GLU A 29 11.08 16.20 -24.87
CA GLU A 29 11.68 16.31 -26.20
C GLU A 29 13.19 16.56 -26.12
N THR A 30 13.67 17.30 -25.11
CA THR A 30 15.11 17.50 -24.89
C THR A 30 15.80 16.18 -24.55
N PHE A 31 15.23 15.40 -23.62
CA PHE A 31 15.79 14.10 -23.26
C PHE A 31 15.68 13.08 -24.39
N LYS A 32 14.63 13.14 -25.21
CA LYS A 32 14.49 12.29 -26.40
C LYS A 32 15.53 12.63 -27.46
N ALA A 33 15.83 13.92 -27.68
CA ALA A 33 16.85 14.38 -28.61
C ALA A 33 18.28 14.05 -28.12
N GLN A 34 18.53 14.15 -26.82
CA GLN A 34 19.82 13.77 -26.21
C GLN A 34 20.05 12.26 -26.18
N ASN A 35 18.98 11.46 -26.18
CA ASN A 35 19.04 10.01 -26.11
C ASN A 35 18.27 9.33 -27.26
N PRO A 36 18.71 9.53 -28.53
CA PRO A 36 18.04 8.96 -29.71
C PRO A 36 18.32 7.46 -29.79
N GLY A 37 17.55 6.66 -29.05
CA GLY A 37 17.72 5.20 -28.97
C GLY A 37 17.15 4.58 -27.70
N MET A 38 16.88 5.39 -26.68
CA MET A 38 16.16 4.90 -25.49
C MET A 38 14.69 4.64 -25.81
N THR A 39 14.20 3.51 -25.31
CA THR A 39 12.75 3.24 -25.30
C THR A 39 12.04 4.26 -24.40
N PHE A 40 10.75 4.49 -24.64
CA PHE A 40 9.94 5.40 -23.81
C PHE A 40 10.02 5.07 -22.32
N GLY A 41 10.05 3.78 -21.96
CA GLY A 41 10.16 3.33 -20.57
C GLY A 41 11.52 3.65 -19.94
N GLN A 42 12.62 3.54 -20.70
CA GLN A 42 13.95 3.95 -20.24
C GLN A 42 14.04 5.48 -20.10
N LEU A 43 13.51 6.21 -21.09
CA LEU A 43 13.46 7.67 -21.06
C LEU A 43 12.68 8.19 -19.85
N SER A 44 11.53 7.58 -19.53
CA SER A 44 10.74 7.95 -18.35
C SER A 44 11.50 7.74 -17.04
N LYS A 45 12.29 6.66 -16.92
CA LYS A 45 13.13 6.42 -15.74
C LYS A 45 14.25 7.45 -15.64
N TYR A 46 14.87 7.78 -16.77
CA TYR A 46 15.88 8.83 -16.85
C TYR A 46 15.31 10.18 -16.40
N THR A 47 14.14 10.60 -16.91
CA THR A 47 13.46 11.82 -16.46
C THR A 47 13.16 11.82 -14.96
N SER A 48 12.71 10.69 -14.41
CA SER A 48 12.49 10.56 -12.95
C SER A 48 13.77 10.78 -12.15
N SER A 49 14.87 10.18 -12.59
CA SER A 49 16.19 10.35 -11.96
C SER A 49 16.66 11.79 -12.02
N MET A 50 16.50 12.45 -13.17
CA MET A 50 16.89 13.86 -13.34
C MET A 50 16.06 14.77 -12.44
N TYR A 51 14.74 14.54 -12.33
CA TYR A 51 13.91 15.31 -11.40
C TYR A 51 14.30 15.11 -9.94
N ALA A 52 14.66 13.88 -9.56
CA ALA A 52 15.13 13.59 -8.20
C ALA A 52 16.45 14.31 -7.88
N ALA A 53 17.34 14.43 -8.86
CA ALA A 53 18.64 15.10 -8.74
C ALA A 53 18.58 16.64 -8.80
N LEU A 54 17.43 17.24 -9.17
CA LEU A 54 17.28 18.70 -9.16
C LEU A 54 17.52 19.29 -7.77
N THR A 55 18.09 20.49 -7.76
CA THR A 55 18.26 21.31 -6.56
C THR A 55 16.90 21.65 -5.94
N PRO A 56 16.82 21.93 -4.63
CA PRO A 56 15.60 22.42 -3.99
C PRO A 56 15.02 23.67 -4.69
N GLU A 57 15.88 24.57 -5.16
CA GLU A 57 15.53 25.81 -5.85
C GLU A 57 14.84 25.51 -7.19
N ASP A 58 15.46 24.64 -8.01
CA ASP A 58 14.90 24.23 -9.30
C ASP A 58 13.59 23.46 -9.13
N LYS A 59 13.49 22.60 -8.10
CA LYS A 59 12.23 21.94 -7.73
C LYS A 59 11.17 22.96 -7.34
N GLY A 60 11.56 24.03 -6.65
CA GLY A 60 10.69 25.15 -6.26
C GLY A 60 10.02 25.81 -7.46
N VAL A 61 10.74 26.01 -8.57
CA VAL A 61 10.16 26.56 -9.82
C VAL A 61 9.03 25.68 -10.35
N TRP A 62 9.22 24.35 -10.37
CA TRP A 62 8.20 23.41 -10.84
C TRP A 62 7.04 23.27 -9.86
N GLN A 63 7.29 23.38 -8.55
CA GLN A 63 6.25 23.42 -7.54
C GLN A 63 5.39 24.68 -7.68
N GLY A 64 6.00 25.84 -7.93
CA GLY A 64 5.27 27.09 -8.22
C GLY A 64 4.35 26.94 -9.44
N ARG A 65 4.86 26.37 -10.54
CA ARG A 65 4.05 26.08 -11.75
C ARG A 65 2.92 25.10 -11.46
N ALA A 66 3.15 24.07 -10.66
CA ALA A 66 2.11 23.11 -10.28
C ALA A 66 1.02 23.74 -9.41
N SER A 67 1.40 24.66 -8.51
CA SER A 67 0.45 25.42 -7.70
C SER A 67 -0.42 26.33 -8.57
N GLN A 68 0.17 27.01 -9.57
CA GLN A 68 -0.58 27.82 -10.53
C GLN A 68 -1.54 26.95 -11.36
N ASP A 69 -1.09 25.80 -11.86
CA ASP A 69 -1.94 24.87 -12.63
C ASP A 69 -3.06 24.27 -11.78
N LYS A 70 -2.81 24.06 -10.47
CA LYS A 70 -3.86 23.70 -9.51
C LYS A 70 -4.89 24.81 -9.36
N SER A 71 -4.46 26.07 -9.23
CA SER A 71 -5.38 27.21 -9.17
C SER A 71 -6.22 27.35 -10.44
N ARG A 72 -5.61 27.21 -11.63
CA ARG A 72 -6.32 27.15 -12.91
C ARG A 72 -7.41 26.07 -12.89
N TYR A 73 -7.05 24.84 -12.53
CA TYR A 73 -8.01 23.74 -12.48
C TYR A 73 -9.15 24.01 -11.48
N LEU A 74 -8.87 24.57 -10.31
CA LEU A 74 -9.90 24.91 -9.33
C LEU A 74 -10.86 26.00 -9.85
N MET A 75 -10.34 27.02 -10.53
CA MET A 75 -11.17 28.06 -11.15
C MET A 75 -12.05 27.48 -12.26
N GLU A 76 -11.48 26.68 -13.17
CA GLU A 76 -12.24 26.02 -14.24
C GLU A 76 -13.30 25.07 -13.67
N MET A 77 -12.95 24.31 -12.63
CA MET A 77 -13.89 23.40 -11.94
C MET A 77 -15.01 24.15 -11.23
N ALA A 78 -14.76 25.34 -10.70
CA ALA A 78 -15.80 26.16 -10.05
C ALA A 78 -16.85 26.64 -11.06
N THR A 79 -16.44 26.89 -12.30
CA THR A 79 -17.36 27.27 -13.40
C THR A 79 -17.96 26.08 -14.14
N TYR A 80 -17.44 24.87 -13.90
CA TYR A 80 -17.86 23.67 -14.63
C TYR A 80 -19.20 23.16 -14.12
N ILE A 81 -20.15 23.04 -15.05
CA ILE A 81 -21.47 22.46 -14.81
C ILE A 81 -21.50 21.09 -15.52
N PRO A 82 -21.54 19.98 -14.76
CA PRO A 82 -21.51 18.65 -15.36
C PRO A 82 -22.81 18.34 -16.11
N SER A 83 -22.69 17.65 -17.25
CA SER A 83 -23.85 17.07 -17.94
C SER A 83 -24.51 15.99 -17.05
N PRO A 84 -25.84 15.77 -17.12
CA PRO A 84 -26.55 14.83 -16.24
C PRO A 84 -26.03 13.37 -16.21
N ALA A 85 -25.20 12.99 -17.19
CA ALA A 85 -24.57 11.67 -17.25
C ALA A 85 -23.22 11.57 -16.50
N TYR A 86 -22.71 12.68 -15.94
CA TYR A 86 -21.38 12.77 -15.30
C TYR A 86 -21.47 13.43 -13.92
N ASP A 87 -20.53 13.07 -13.04
CA ASP A 87 -20.47 13.56 -11.67
C ASP A 87 -19.83 14.95 -11.57
N ALA A 88 -19.78 15.52 -10.37
CA ALA A 88 -19.16 16.82 -10.11
C ALA A 88 -17.65 16.90 -10.47
N LYS A 89 -17.00 15.76 -10.78
CA LYS A 89 -15.59 15.67 -11.19
C LYS A 89 -15.43 15.37 -12.69
N GLY A 90 -16.55 15.28 -13.41
CA GLY A 90 -16.64 14.93 -14.82
C GLY A 90 -16.46 13.45 -15.11
N ASP A 91 -16.57 12.56 -14.12
CA ASP A 91 -16.50 11.12 -14.29
C ASP A 91 -17.93 10.55 -14.47
N ARG A 92 -18.12 9.57 -15.36
CA ARG A 92 -19.47 9.10 -15.75
C ARG A 92 -20.25 8.45 -14.59
N ILE A 93 -21.46 8.91 -14.31
CA ILE A 93 -22.35 8.36 -13.29
C ILE A 93 -22.93 7.02 -13.77
N GLY A 94 -22.92 5.99 -12.92
CA GLY A 94 -23.53 4.68 -13.21
C GLY A 94 -22.76 3.82 -14.24
N GLY A 95 -21.65 4.31 -14.77
CA GLY A 95 -20.69 3.47 -15.46
C GLY A 95 -19.89 2.70 -14.44
N ASN A 96 -20.05 1.37 -14.37
CA ASN A 96 -18.95 0.52 -13.89
C ASN A 96 -17.68 1.05 -14.56
N SER A 97 -16.67 1.43 -13.76
CA SER A 97 -15.32 1.58 -14.26
C SER A 97 -15.09 0.38 -15.15
N ILE A 98 -14.90 0.60 -16.46
CA ILE A 98 -14.48 -0.49 -17.34
C ILE A 98 -13.27 -1.08 -16.62
N PRO A 99 -13.29 -2.38 -16.23
CA PRO A 99 -12.09 -2.98 -15.69
C PRO A 99 -11.02 -2.67 -16.73
N TYR A 100 -9.98 -1.95 -16.34
CA TYR A 100 -8.81 -1.84 -17.20
C TYR A 100 -8.47 -3.26 -17.61
N GLU A 101 -8.76 -3.62 -18.87
CA GLU A 101 -8.27 -4.84 -19.50
C GLU A 101 -6.78 -4.61 -19.77
N GLY A 102 -6.03 -4.41 -18.69
CA GLY A 102 -4.62 -4.72 -18.68
C GLY A 102 -4.46 -6.17 -19.12
N PRO A 103 -3.28 -6.53 -19.66
CA PRO A 103 -3.04 -7.89 -20.13
C PRO A 103 -3.49 -8.87 -19.05
N GLN A 104 -4.54 -9.64 -19.37
CA GLN A 104 -5.09 -10.65 -18.49
C GLN A 104 -3.94 -11.60 -18.16
N LYS A 105 -3.34 -11.47 -16.98
CA LYS A 105 -2.39 -12.44 -16.45
C LYS A 105 -3.17 -13.69 -16.01
N SER A 106 -3.75 -14.39 -16.96
CA SER A 106 -3.78 -15.84 -16.86
C SER A 106 -2.46 -16.32 -17.45
N SER A 107 -1.54 -16.81 -16.61
CA SER A 107 -0.43 -17.62 -17.10
C SER A 107 -1.06 -18.70 -17.99
N ALA A 108 -0.85 -18.64 -19.30
CA ALA A 108 -1.44 -19.57 -20.25
C ALA A 108 -1.21 -20.99 -19.72
N ARG A 109 -2.30 -21.72 -19.45
CA ARG A 109 -2.22 -23.12 -19.06
C ARG A 109 -1.85 -23.91 -20.31
N ASP A 110 -1.06 -24.96 -20.16
CA ASP A 110 -0.80 -25.91 -21.24
C ASP A 110 -2.15 -26.42 -21.77
N PRO A 111 -2.44 -26.28 -23.08
CA PRO A 111 -3.64 -26.84 -23.70
C PRO A 111 -3.81 -28.34 -23.46
N ASN A 112 -2.72 -29.08 -23.30
CA ASN A 112 -2.73 -30.52 -23.05
C ASN A 112 -2.89 -30.89 -21.57
N ALA A 113 -2.89 -29.90 -20.66
CA ALA A 113 -3.07 -30.18 -19.24
C ALA A 113 -4.51 -30.60 -18.93
N PRO A 114 -4.70 -31.65 -18.12
CA PRO A 114 -6.03 -32.07 -17.68
C PRO A 114 -6.83 -30.90 -17.08
N LYS A 115 -8.07 -30.75 -17.55
CA LYS A 115 -8.99 -29.75 -16.98
C LYS A 115 -9.32 -30.17 -15.56
N ARG A 116 -9.29 -29.20 -14.64
CA ARG A 116 -9.61 -29.41 -13.22
C ARG A 116 -10.98 -30.07 -13.05
N ASN A 117 -11.15 -30.81 -11.96
CA ASN A 117 -12.45 -31.34 -11.60
C ASN A 117 -13.46 -30.21 -11.29
N LEU A 118 -14.72 -30.47 -11.63
CA LEU A 118 -15.85 -29.59 -11.38
C LEU A 118 -16.52 -29.99 -10.05
N SER A 119 -16.88 -28.97 -9.28
CA SER A 119 -17.69 -29.17 -8.07
C SER A 119 -19.11 -29.59 -8.45
N THR A 120 -19.82 -30.25 -7.52
CA THR A 120 -21.24 -30.61 -7.60
C THR A 120 -22.11 -29.52 -8.24
N TYR A 121 -22.01 -28.29 -7.74
CA TYR A 121 -22.78 -27.16 -8.25
C TYR A 121 -22.47 -26.81 -9.72
N LEU A 122 -21.20 -26.83 -10.12
CA LEU A 122 -20.81 -26.53 -11.50
C LEU A 122 -21.28 -27.61 -12.47
N LEU A 123 -21.27 -28.88 -12.07
CA LEU A 123 -21.83 -29.97 -12.87
C LEU A 123 -23.34 -29.79 -13.08
N TYR A 124 -24.08 -29.47 -12.01
CA TYR A 124 -25.49 -29.14 -12.09
C TYR A 124 -25.73 -27.92 -13.01
N GLN A 125 -25.04 -26.81 -12.75
CA GLN A 125 -25.17 -25.58 -13.53
C GLN A 125 -24.91 -25.84 -15.01
N ASN A 126 -23.84 -26.56 -15.37
CA ASN A 126 -23.51 -26.84 -16.77
C ASN A 126 -24.59 -27.68 -17.45
N SER A 127 -25.15 -28.67 -16.75
CA SER A 127 -26.21 -29.52 -17.30
C SER A 127 -27.56 -28.79 -17.47
N MET A 128 -27.87 -27.86 -16.56
CA MET A 128 -29.15 -27.13 -16.54
C MET A 128 -29.08 -25.77 -17.24
N ARG A 129 -27.90 -25.36 -17.72
CA ARG A 129 -27.71 -24.03 -18.31
C ARG A 129 -28.57 -23.84 -19.56
N GLU A 130 -28.59 -24.84 -20.43
CA GLU A 130 -29.34 -24.75 -21.69
C GLU A 130 -30.85 -24.85 -21.44
N THR A 131 -31.29 -25.65 -20.47
CA THR A 131 -32.71 -25.72 -20.08
C THR A 131 -33.18 -24.39 -19.50
N PHE A 132 -32.44 -23.82 -18.55
CA PHE A 132 -32.83 -22.55 -17.95
C PHE A 132 -32.75 -21.38 -18.93
N LYS A 133 -31.82 -21.42 -19.90
CA LYS A 133 -31.74 -20.42 -20.98
C LYS A 133 -32.90 -20.55 -21.96
N ALA A 134 -33.33 -21.76 -22.29
CA ALA A 134 -34.49 -21.99 -23.15
C ALA A 134 -35.80 -21.56 -22.47
N GLU A 135 -35.94 -21.80 -21.17
CA GLU A 135 -37.10 -21.34 -20.38
C GLU A 135 -37.10 -19.83 -20.15
N ASN A 136 -35.92 -19.20 -20.15
CA ASN A 136 -35.76 -17.77 -19.86
C ASN A 136 -34.86 -17.09 -20.91
N PRO A 137 -35.29 -16.99 -22.18
CA PRO A 137 -34.43 -16.48 -23.26
C PRO A 137 -34.10 -14.98 -23.13
N ALA A 138 -34.93 -14.22 -22.40
CA ALA A 138 -34.76 -12.77 -22.20
C ALA A 138 -33.96 -12.40 -20.94
N ILE A 139 -33.62 -13.37 -20.07
CA ILE A 139 -32.92 -13.08 -18.82
C ILE A 139 -31.42 -12.86 -19.07
N SER A 140 -30.84 -11.87 -18.41
CA SER A 140 -29.39 -11.68 -18.43
C SER A 140 -28.67 -12.88 -17.82
N PHE A 141 -27.48 -13.20 -18.35
CA PHE A 141 -26.64 -14.30 -17.82
C PHE A 141 -26.41 -14.18 -16.30
N GLY A 142 -26.23 -12.97 -15.78
CA GLY A 142 -26.02 -12.74 -14.35
C GLY A 142 -27.24 -13.14 -13.51
N ASP A 143 -28.44 -12.87 -13.99
CA ASP A 143 -29.68 -13.24 -13.29
C ASP A 143 -30.04 -14.72 -13.50
N LEU A 144 -29.69 -15.30 -14.66
CA LEU A 144 -29.74 -16.74 -14.90
C LEU A 144 -28.87 -17.52 -13.90
N ALA A 145 -27.67 -17.01 -13.61
CA ALA A 145 -26.76 -17.62 -12.64
C ALA A 145 -27.36 -17.59 -11.21
N LYS A 146 -27.98 -16.46 -10.81
CA LYS A 146 -28.70 -16.35 -9.52
C LYS A 146 -29.86 -17.35 -9.46
N LEU A 147 -30.64 -17.46 -10.52
CA LEU A 147 -31.74 -18.43 -10.62
C LEU A 147 -31.23 -19.86 -10.49
N THR A 148 -30.15 -20.21 -11.19
CA THR A 148 -29.52 -21.54 -11.12
C THR A 148 -29.03 -21.86 -9.70
N SER A 149 -28.45 -20.87 -9.01
CA SER A 149 -28.04 -21.03 -7.60
C SER A 149 -29.24 -21.27 -6.68
N LYS A 150 -30.34 -20.54 -6.86
CA LYS A 150 -31.58 -20.73 -6.09
C LYS A 150 -32.16 -22.13 -6.31
N ARG A 151 -32.24 -22.59 -7.57
CA ARG A 151 -32.72 -23.94 -7.91
C ARG A 151 -31.84 -25.03 -7.30
N TYR A 152 -30.52 -24.91 -7.40
CA TYR A 152 -29.59 -25.87 -6.79
C TYR A 152 -29.75 -25.98 -5.27
N LYS A 153 -29.95 -24.85 -4.57
CA LYS A 153 -30.21 -24.84 -3.12
C LYS A 153 -31.53 -25.49 -2.73
N GLY A 154 -32.50 -25.54 -3.63
CA GLY A 154 -33.80 -26.18 -3.43
C GLY A 154 -33.89 -27.63 -3.91
N LEU A 155 -32.80 -28.24 -4.41
CA LEU A 155 -32.78 -29.67 -4.77
C LEU A 155 -33.03 -30.55 -3.56
N SER A 156 -33.69 -31.69 -3.78
CA SER A 156 -33.84 -32.71 -2.72
C SER A 156 -32.48 -33.27 -2.30
N ALA A 157 -32.44 -33.92 -1.14
CA ALA A 157 -31.24 -34.60 -0.68
C ALA A 157 -30.82 -35.73 -1.64
N GLU A 158 -31.77 -36.48 -2.21
CA GLU A 158 -31.45 -37.55 -3.18
C GLU A 158 -30.92 -36.97 -4.49
N GLU A 159 -31.54 -35.91 -5.02
CA GLU A 159 -31.08 -35.26 -6.24
C GLU A 159 -29.68 -34.67 -6.06
N ARG A 160 -29.43 -34.02 -4.91
CA ARG A 160 -28.11 -33.49 -4.58
C ARG A 160 -27.06 -34.60 -4.45
N ALA A 161 -27.41 -35.73 -3.85
CA ALA A 161 -26.51 -36.88 -3.71
C ALA A 161 -26.08 -37.43 -5.09
N ALA A 162 -26.98 -37.47 -6.07
CA ALA A 162 -26.65 -37.88 -7.44
C ALA A 162 -25.60 -36.95 -8.08
N TRP A 163 -25.67 -35.64 -7.82
CA TRP A 163 -24.65 -34.69 -8.29
C TRP A 163 -23.35 -34.79 -7.51
N ASP A 164 -23.41 -35.06 -6.21
CA ASP A 164 -22.21 -35.24 -5.38
C ASP A 164 -21.41 -36.45 -5.83
N GLU A 165 -22.09 -37.53 -6.19
CA GLU A 165 -21.46 -38.71 -6.78
C GLU A 165 -20.81 -38.39 -8.14
N ARG A 166 -21.48 -37.63 -9.01
CA ARG A 166 -20.89 -37.16 -10.27
C ARG A 166 -19.64 -36.30 -10.03
N SER A 167 -19.65 -35.43 -9.01
CA SER A 167 -18.47 -34.63 -8.64
C SER A 167 -17.34 -35.49 -8.07
N ARG A 168 -17.67 -36.54 -7.31
CA ARG A 168 -16.71 -37.51 -6.80
C ARG A 168 -16.01 -38.26 -7.93
N LEU A 169 -16.77 -38.78 -8.89
CA LEU A 169 -16.23 -39.45 -10.08
C LEU A 169 -15.38 -38.49 -10.91
N ASP A 170 -15.83 -37.23 -11.09
CA ASP A 170 -15.06 -36.24 -11.85
C ASP A 170 -13.73 -35.86 -11.16
N LYS A 171 -13.71 -35.86 -9.82
CA LYS A 171 -12.48 -35.70 -9.03
C LYS A 171 -11.54 -36.89 -9.23
N GLN A 172 -12.05 -38.12 -9.27
CA GLN A 172 -11.24 -39.31 -9.53
C GLN A 172 -10.66 -39.29 -10.95
N ARG A 173 -11.48 -38.96 -11.95
CA ARG A 173 -11.08 -38.75 -13.34
C ARG A 173 -9.93 -37.74 -13.43
N TYR A 174 -10.07 -36.56 -12.83
CA TYR A 174 -8.99 -35.56 -12.81
C TYR A 174 -7.72 -36.08 -12.12
N ASN A 175 -7.85 -36.76 -10.98
CA ASN A 175 -6.69 -37.30 -10.25
C ASN A 175 -5.92 -38.35 -11.07
N ILE A 176 -6.62 -39.18 -11.84
CA ILE A 176 -6.00 -40.16 -12.74
C ILE A 176 -5.32 -39.45 -13.91
N GLU A 177 -6.02 -38.54 -14.58
CA GLU A 177 -5.49 -37.77 -15.70
C GLU A 177 -4.26 -36.96 -15.31
N ILE A 178 -4.30 -36.26 -14.17
CA ILE A 178 -3.19 -35.44 -13.71
C ILE A 178 -2.00 -36.28 -13.24
N LYS A 179 -2.22 -37.50 -12.75
CA LYS A 179 -1.15 -38.44 -12.41
C LYS A 179 -0.44 -38.96 -13.66
N ASN A 180 -1.17 -39.15 -14.76
CA ASN A 180 -0.64 -39.63 -16.03
C ASN A 180 -0.13 -38.49 -16.94
N TYR A 181 -0.37 -37.24 -16.57
CA TYR A 181 0.05 -36.07 -17.33
C TYR A 181 1.54 -35.83 -17.18
N CYS A 182 2.25 -35.81 -18.31
CA CYS A 182 3.66 -35.44 -18.39
C CYS A 182 3.76 -33.99 -18.88
N PRO A 183 4.11 -33.02 -18.02
CA PRO A 183 4.16 -31.62 -18.40
C PRO A 183 5.30 -31.34 -19.40
N PRO A 184 5.07 -30.56 -20.46
CA PRO A 184 6.11 -30.11 -21.35
C PRO A 184 7.06 -29.13 -20.65
N SER A 185 8.28 -28.98 -21.18
CA SER A 185 9.28 -28.06 -20.63
C SER A 185 8.73 -26.64 -20.51
N GLY A 186 8.88 -26.02 -19.33
CA GLY A 186 8.33 -24.70 -19.02
C GLY A 186 6.92 -24.70 -18.41
N TYR A 187 6.35 -25.86 -18.10
CA TYR A 187 5.07 -26.00 -17.38
C TYR A 187 5.22 -26.84 -16.11
N ASP A 188 4.43 -26.55 -15.08
CA ASP A 188 4.43 -27.31 -13.83
C ASP A 188 3.57 -28.58 -13.94
N ALA A 189 3.61 -29.44 -12.91
CA ALA A 189 2.80 -30.66 -12.85
C ALA A 189 1.28 -30.42 -12.93
N THR A 190 0.83 -29.17 -12.82
CA THR A 190 -0.58 -28.78 -12.96
C THR A 190 -0.89 -28.16 -14.33
N GLY A 191 0.11 -28.10 -15.22
CA GLY A 191 0.02 -27.49 -16.55
C GLY A 191 0.07 -25.96 -16.53
N LYS A 192 0.46 -25.34 -15.42
CA LYS A 192 0.63 -23.88 -15.37
C LYS A 192 2.00 -23.53 -15.92
N ARG A 193 2.09 -22.53 -16.80
CA ARG A 193 3.39 -22.03 -17.26
C ARG A 193 4.25 -21.63 -16.06
N ILE A 194 5.42 -22.25 -15.96
CA ILE A 194 6.48 -21.84 -15.04
C ILE A 194 7.01 -20.54 -15.63
N GLU A 195 6.44 -19.42 -15.18
CA GLU A 195 7.08 -18.13 -15.43
C GLU A 195 8.43 -18.17 -14.72
N GLU A 196 9.53 -18.08 -15.47
CA GLU A 196 10.78 -17.60 -14.90
C GLU A 196 10.42 -16.35 -14.11
N LYS A 197 10.63 -16.38 -12.80
CA LYS A 197 10.34 -15.24 -11.95
C LYS A 197 11.21 -14.09 -12.45
N LYS A 198 10.72 -13.27 -13.37
CA LYS A 198 11.14 -11.87 -13.44
C LYS A 198 10.86 -11.36 -12.05
N ALA A 199 11.92 -11.01 -11.32
CA ALA A 199 11.84 -10.52 -9.96
C ALA A 199 10.86 -9.34 -9.94
N GLY A 200 9.58 -9.62 -9.66
CA GLY A 200 8.72 -8.64 -9.04
C GLY A 200 9.40 -8.20 -7.75
N PRO A 201 9.09 -7.02 -7.20
CA PRO A 201 9.68 -6.61 -5.93
C PRO A 201 9.43 -7.75 -4.95
N ALA A 202 10.49 -8.46 -4.59
CA ALA A 202 10.41 -9.57 -3.67
C ALA A 202 9.63 -9.04 -2.47
N LYS A 203 8.64 -9.79 -1.96
CA LYS A 203 8.09 -9.49 -0.64
C LYS A 203 9.33 -9.38 0.25
N LYS A 204 9.71 -8.15 0.62
CA LYS A 204 10.93 -7.90 1.36
C LYS A 204 10.89 -8.88 2.51
N GLN A 205 11.78 -9.87 2.51
CA GLN A 205 11.92 -10.73 3.65
C GLN A 205 12.09 -9.78 4.82
N LYS A 206 11.19 -9.86 5.80
CA LYS A 206 11.26 -8.99 6.97
C LYS A 206 12.62 -9.28 7.58
N VAL A 207 13.56 -8.36 7.43
CA VAL A 207 14.87 -8.47 8.05
C VAL A 207 14.60 -8.75 9.54
N PRO A 208 15.17 -9.83 10.11
CA PRO A 208 15.05 -10.10 11.53
C PRO A 208 15.44 -8.84 12.28
N ARG A 209 14.59 -8.38 13.20
CA ARG A 209 14.92 -7.19 13.98
C ARG A 209 16.03 -7.52 14.95
N ASP A 210 16.93 -6.57 15.14
CA ASP A 210 17.94 -6.61 16.18
C ASP A 210 17.26 -6.90 17.53
N PRO A 211 17.68 -7.96 18.27
CA PRO A 211 17.16 -8.26 19.60
C PRO A 211 17.24 -7.10 20.60
N SER A 212 18.19 -6.17 20.41
CA SER A 212 18.36 -4.97 21.22
C SER A 212 17.38 -3.85 20.89
N GLN A 213 16.69 -3.91 19.74
CA GLN A 213 15.74 -2.87 19.32
C GLN A 213 14.47 -2.90 20.19
N PRO A 214 14.03 -1.75 20.74
CA PRO A 214 12.79 -1.65 21.49
C PRO A 214 11.58 -2.21 20.73
N LYS A 215 10.73 -2.96 21.45
CA LYS A 215 9.48 -3.48 20.87
C LYS A 215 8.52 -2.31 20.62
N ARG A 216 7.84 -2.34 19.47
CA ARG A 216 6.86 -1.31 19.07
C ARG A 216 5.83 -1.03 20.17
N ALA A 217 5.38 0.22 20.21
CA ALA A 217 4.23 0.64 20.99
C ALA A 217 3.01 -0.26 20.73
N ARG A 218 2.35 -0.66 21.80
CA ARG A 218 1.14 -1.49 21.81
C ARG A 218 -0.09 -0.59 21.74
N GLY A 219 -0.98 -0.87 20.79
CA GLY A 219 -2.27 -0.20 20.72
C GLY A 219 -3.23 -0.64 21.85
N SER A 220 -4.30 0.13 22.04
CA SER A 220 -5.29 -0.06 23.11
C SER A 220 -5.89 -1.47 23.11
N PHE A 221 -6.25 -2.00 21.93
CA PHE A 221 -6.75 -3.37 21.81
C PHE A 221 -5.71 -4.42 22.23
N VAL A 222 -4.43 -4.24 21.89
CA VAL A 222 -3.37 -5.21 22.26
C VAL A 222 -3.19 -5.25 23.77
N LEU A 223 -3.19 -4.08 24.42
CA LEU A 223 -3.12 -3.98 25.88
C LEU A 223 -4.32 -4.67 26.54
N PHE A 224 -5.52 -4.47 26.01
CA PHE A 224 -6.72 -5.19 26.43
C PHE A 224 -6.58 -6.71 26.25
N THR A 225 -6.13 -7.18 25.08
CA THR A 225 -5.98 -8.62 24.84
C THR A 225 -4.96 -9.25 25.79
N ASN A 226 -3.93 -8.53 26.23
CA ASN A 226 -2.97 -9.05 27.21
C ASN A 226 -3.62 -9.31 28.58
N VAL A 227 -4.63 -8.52 28.96
CA VAL A 227 -5.36 -8.67 30.23
C VAL A 227 -6.49 -9.70 30.13
N GLU A 228 -7.22 -9.72 29.01
CA GLU A 228 -8.39 -10.60 28.86
C GLU A 228 -8.06 -12.01 28.35
N ARG A 229 -6.98 -12.16 27.58
CA ARG A 229 -6.54 -13.47 27.07
C ARG A 229 -6.36 -14.51 28.18
N PRO A 230 -5.67 -14.24 29.31
CA PRO A 230 -5.54 -15.24 30.37
C PRO A 230 -6.89 -15.59 31.01
N LYS A 231 -7.83 -14.64 31.12
CA LYS A 231 -9.18 -14.90 31.66
C LYS A 231 -9.97 -15.86 30.76
N ILE A 232 -9.96 -15.63 29.45
CA ILE A 232 -10.63 -16.53 28.49
C ILE A 232 -9.96 -17.91 28.49
N PHE A 233 -8.64 -17.98 28.65
CA PHE A 233 -7.93 -19.25 28.71
C PHE A 233 -8.24 -20.04 29.99
N ALA A 234 -8.47 -19.35 31.11
CA ALA A 234 -8.93 -19.97 32.36
C ALA A 234 -10.37 -20.48 32.26
N GLU A 235 -11.27 -19.74 31.62
CA GLU A 235 -12.66 -20.16 31.39
C GLU A 235 -12.77 -21.31 30.37
N ARG A 236 -11.91 -21.30 29.34
CA ARG A 236 -11.95 -22.25 28.23
C ARG A 236 -10.54 -22.78 27.95
N PRO A 237 -10.04 -23.73 28.77
CA PRO A 237 -8.76 -24.37 28.53
C PRO A 237 -8.79 -25.08 27.17
N ASN A 238 -7.70 -24.99 26.41
CA ASN A 238 -7.54 -25.56 25.06
C ASN A 238 -8.39 -24.93 23.93
N ILE A 239 -8.86 -23.68 24.10
CA ILE A 239 -9.51 -22.92 23.03
C ILE A 239 -8.55 -22.71 21.83
N LYS A 240 -9.05 -22.93 20.62
CA LYS A 240 -8.28 -22.67 19.39
C LYS A 240 -8.00 -21.17 19.24
N PHE A 241 -6.81 -20.80 18.76
CA PHE A 241 -6.40 -19.40 18.60
C PHE A 241 -7.43 -18.55 17.81
N THR A 242 -8.03 -19.12 16.76
CA THR A 242 -9.08 -18.46 15.97
C THR A 242 -10.32 -18.14 16.81
N GLU A 243 -10.77 -19.07 17.65
CA GLU A 243 -11.94 -18.89 18.53
C GLU A 243 -11.64 -17.90 19.66
N LEU A 244 -10.41 -17.93 20.20
CA LEU A 244 -9.92 -16.95 21.16
C LEU A 244 -9.94 -15.52 20.57
N GLY A 245 -9.50 -15.36 19.32
CA GLY A 245 -9.56 -14.07 18.62
C GLY A 245 -10.98 -13.53 18.47
N ILE A 246 -11.94 -14.40 18.12
CA ILE A 246 -13.37 -14.04 18.03
C ILE A 246 -13.91 -13.62 19.41
N ALA A 247 -13.60 -14.38 20.47
CA ALA A 247 -14.03 -14.07 21.84
C ALA A 247 -13.48 -12.73 22.33
N LEU A 248 -12.18 -12.46 22.12
CA LEU A 248 -11.55 -11.18 22.47
C LEU A 248 -12.17 -10.01 21.70
N GLY A 249 -12.41 -10.18 20.39
CA GLY A 249 -13.03 -9.16 19.57
C GLY A 249 -14.49 -8.88 19.95
N LYS A 250 -15.22 -9.87 20.48
CA LYS A 250 -16.56 -9.67 21.04
C LYS A 250 -16.49 -8.89 22.36
N ARG A 251 -15.63 -9.30 23.30
CA ARG A 251 -15.45 -8.60 24.59
C ARG A 251 -15.02 -7.13 24.39
N TRP A 252 -14.11 -6.86 23.47
CA TRP A 252 -13.66 -5.48 23.17
C TRP A 252 -14.79 -4.57 22.69
N ARG A 253 -15.69 -5.08 21.83
CA ARG A 253 -16.84 -4.32 21.33
C ARG A 253 -17.90 -4.10 22.42
N SER A 254 -17.99 -5.02 23.37
CA SER A 254 -18.90 -4.92 24.53
C SER A 254 -18.38 -4.02 25.67
N LEU A 255 -17.11 -3.59 25.65
CA LEU A 255 -16.61 -2.64 26.65
C LEU A 255 -17.34 -1.31 26.60
N SER A 256 -17.52 -0.70 27.78
CA SER A 256 -18.01 0.67 27.91
C SER A 256 -17.01 1.69 27.34
N LEU A 257 -17.49 2.91 27.08
CA LEU A 257 -16.64 4.02 26.60
C LEU A 257 -15.52 4.34 27.60
N GLU A 258 -15.81 4.33 28.90
CA GLU A 258 -14.84 4.57 29.98
C GLU A 258 -13.74 3.51 30.03
N GLU A 259 -14.10 2.23 29.95
CA GLU A 259 -13.12 1.15 29.92
C GLU A 259 -12.26 1.20 28.66
N ARG A 260 -12.87 1.53 27.51
CA ARG A 260 -12.12 1.71 26.26
C ARG A 260 -11.17 2.89 26.34
N LYS A 261 -11.58 3.99 27.00
CA LYS A 261 -10.75 5.18 27.24
C LYS A 261 -9.52 4.84 28.08
N LYS A 262 -9.67 4.06 29.16
CA LYS A 262 -8.54 3.56 29.97
C LYS A 262 -7.47 2.85 29.12
N TYR A 263 -7.88 1.97 28.20
CA TYR A 263 -6.94 1.31 27.30
C TYR A 263 -6.35 2.24 26.24
N GLY A 264 -7.07 3.30 25.85
CA GLY A 264 -6.57 4.38 25.02
C GLY A 264 -5.44 5.17 25.69
N GLU A 265 -5.65 5.61 26.93
CA GLU A 265 -4.64 6.31 27.73
C GLU A 265 -3.41 5.43 27.97
N GLN A 266 -3.60 4.15 28.25
CA GLN A 266 -2.50 3.20 28.41
C GLN A 266 -1.71 3.01 27.10
N ALA A 267 -2.36 3.09 25.94
CA ALA A 267 -1.70 3.02 24.64
C ALA A 267 -0.86 4.27 24.35
N GLU A 268 -1.35 5.47 24.72
CA GLU A 268 -0.55 6.69 24.59
C GLU A 268 0.66 6.69 25.52
N LYS A 269 0.51 6.21 26.76
CA LYS A 269 1.66 5.99 27.66
C LYS A 269 2.68 5.02 27.06
N ASP A 270 2.23 3.91 26.45
CA ASP A 270 3.12 2.94 25.81
C ASP A 270 3.81 3.50 24.55
N LYS A 271 3.15 4.41 23.83
CA LYS A 271 3.71 5.15 22.70
C LYS A 271 4.83 6.10 23.15
N LEU A 272 4.63 6.82 24.25
CA LEU A 272 5.68 7.67 24.85
C LEU A 272 6.86 6.83 25.34
N ARG A 273 6.58 5.69 25.99
CA ARG A 273 7.59 4.72 26.42
C ARG A 273 8.42 4.22 25.23
N PHE A 274 7.78 3.82 24.14
CA PHE A 274 8.46 3.39 22.92
C PHE A 274 9.29 4.51 22.29
N ALA A 275 8.80 5.75 22.27
CA ALA A 275 9.53 6.89 21.74
C ALA A 275 10.83 7.14 22.53
N ARG A 276 10.75 7.12 23.87
CA ARG A 276 11.91 7.26 24.76
C ARG A 276 12.92 6.12 24.57
N GLU A 277 12.47 4.88 24.65
CA GLU A 277 13.35 3.71 24.46
C GLU A 277 14.01 3.70 23.07
N MET A 278 13.29 4.14 22.03
CA MET A 278 13.84 4.25 20.67
C MET A 278 14.88 5.37 20.55
N ALA A 279 14.72 6.47 21.28
CA ALA A 279 15.72 7.53 21.34
C ALA A 279 16.99 7.02 22.03
N GLU A 280 16.86 6.42 23.21
CA GLU A 280 17.96 5.80 23.97
C GLU A 280 18.68 4.71 23.14
N TRP A 281 17.93 3.88 22.41
CA TRP A 281 18.52 2.85 21.55
C TRP A 281 19.29 3.43 20.35
N LYS A 282 18.77 4.49 19.73
CA LYS A 282 19.48 5.19 18.63
C LYS A 282 20.76 5.83 19.12
N GLU A 283 20.73 6.47 20.28
CA GLU A 283 21.90 7.08 20.91
C GLU A 283 22.95 6.02 21.25
N LYS A 284 22.54 4.91 21.88
CA LYS A 284 23.45 3.79 22.17
C LYS A 284 24.06 3.21 20.89
N LYS A 285 23.29 3.09 19.81
CA LYS A 285 23.79 2.59 18.52
C LYS A 285 24.74 3.57 17.84
N ALA A 286 24.51 4.87 17.98
CA ALA A 286 25.44 5.88 17.50
C ALA A 286 26.78 5.82 18.28
N ALA A 287 26.72 5.76 19.62
CA ALA A 287 27.91 5.66 20.46
C ALA A 287 28.70 4.36 20.23
N GLU A 288 28.01 3.24 19.98
CA GLU A 288 28.67 1.96 19.62
C GLU A 288 29.37 2.06 18.26
N ALA A 289 28.76 2.73 17.28
CA ALA A 289 29.38 2.95 15.98
C ALA A 289 30.59 3.90 16.06
N GLU A 290 30.51 4.95 16.88
CA GLU A 290 31.61 5.88 17.12
C GLU A 290 32.80 5.17 17.79
N LYS A 291 32.56 4.40 18.86
CA LYS A 291 33.61 3.59 19.50
C LYS A 291 34.23 2.55 18.56
N ALA A 292 33.43 1.95 17.69
CA ALA A 292 33.94 1.01 16.70
C ALA A 292 34.85 1.71 15.68
N ALA A 293 34.46 2.89 15.20
CA ALA A 293 35.28 3.69 14.29
C ALA A 293 36.59 4.17 14.96
N GLU A 294 36.53 4.61 16.21
CA GLU A 294 37.71 5.02 16.98
C GLU A 294 38.67 3.84 17.21
N ALA A 295 38.15 2.67 17.57
CA ALA A 295 38.95 1.46 17.70
C ALA A 295 39.59 1.01 16.38
N GLU A 296 38.88 1.17 15.25
CA GLU A 296 39.39 0.88 13.92
C GLU A 296 40.54 1.83 13.53
N ILE A 297 40.41 3.12 13.85
CA ILE A 297 41.47 4.12 13.67
C ILE A 297 42.69 3.82 14.57
N MET A 298 42.49 3.48 15.84
CA MET A 298 43.59 3.12 16.75
C MET A 298 44.31 1.83 16.34
N ASN A 299 43.58 0.85 15.81
CA ASN A 299 44.18 -0.39 15.30
C ASN A 299 45.01 -0.12 14.03
N ALA A 300 44.47 0.70 13.11
CA ALA A 300 45.21 1.15 11.92
C ALA A 300 46.49 1.90 12.28
N ALA A 301 46.44 2.83 13.24
CA ALA A 301 47.60 3.59 13.73
C ALA A 301 48.64 2.72 14.48
N SER A 302 48.21 1.63 15.12
CA SER A 302 49.13 0.69 15.77
C SER A 302 49.85 -0.22 14.77
N SER A 303 49.22 -0.51 13.62
CA SER A 303 49.81 -1.32 12.55
C SER A 303 50.88 -0.61 11.72
N THR A 304 50.96 0.73 11.77
CA THR A 304 51.88 1.54 10.96
C THR A 304 53.21 1.85 11.66
N ASN A 305 53.41 1.43 12.92
CA ASN A 305 54.67 1.60 13.66
C ASN A 305 55.55 0.33 13.66
N ALA A 306 55.72 -0.30 12.50
CA ALA A 306 56.68 -1.38 12.31
C ALA A 306 57.46 -1.22 11.00
N SER A 307 58.38 -0.25 10.95
CA SER A 307 59.62 -0.29 10.16
C SER A 307 60.31 1.08 10.20
N TYR A 308 61.19 1.31 11.18
CA TYR A 308 62.26 2.31 11.05
C TYR A 308 63.57 1.56 10.77
N ASP A 309 63.90 1.49 9.49
CA ASP A 309 65.22 1.16 8.95
C ASP A 309 66.13 2.37 9.19
N ALA A 310 67.25 2.09 9.85
CA ALA A 310 68.31 3.03 10.12
C ALA A 310 69.20 3.22 8.87
N SER A 311 68.82 4.10 7.95
CA SER A 311 69.74 4.91 7.12
C SER A 311 68.99 5.81 6.15
N GLY A 312 69.13 7.14 6.30
CA GLY A 312 68.93 8.06 5.18
C GLY A 312 67.88 9.15 5.38
N MET A 313 68.34 10.27 5.93
CA MET A 313 67.78 11.62 5.85
C MET A 313 66.83 11.91 4.66
N ILE A 314 65.58 12.34 4.96
CA ILE A 314 64.83 13.30 4.12
C ILE A 314 64.09 14.29 5.02
N ALA A 315 64.38 15.58 4.75
CA ALA A 315 63.68 16.83 5.05
C ALA A 315 62.58 16.85 6.14
N VAL A 316 62.93 17.50 7.25
CA VAL A 316 62.01 18.15 8.20
C VAL A 316 61.35 19.36 7.53
N GLY A 317 60.01 19.35 7.45
CA GLY A 317 59.17 20.48 7.06
C GLY A 317 57.99 20.06 6.18
N ASP A 318 56.76 20.36 6.63
CA ASP A 318 55.53 20.45 5.83
C ASP A 318 54.57 19.24 5.64
N VAL A 319 54.45 18.29 6.59
CA VAL A 319 53.24 17.40 6.58
C VAL A 319 52.72 17.01 7.98
N VAL A 320 52.75 17.90 8.98
CA VAL A 320 52.13 17.62 10.29
C VAL A 320 51.13 18.69 10.75
N GLU A 321 50.93 19.76 9.99
CA GLU A 321 50.08 20.90 10.42
C GLU A 321 48.77 21.09 9.62
N GLN A 322 48.36 20.08 8.83
CA GLN A 322 47.05 20.11 8.15
C GLN A 322 46.01 19.14 8.74
N ALA A 323 46.42 18.23 9.62
CA ALA A 323 45.51 17.30 10.30
C ALA A 323 44.89 17.89 11.59
N VAL A 324 45.41 19.02 12.11
CA VAL A 324 44.87 19.69 13.31
C VAL A 324 44.00 20.91 12.95
N TYR A 325 44.06 21.41 11.70
CA TYR A 325 43.24 22.55 11.27
C TYR A 325 41.76 22.18 10.99
N TYR A 326 41.41 20.90 10.83
CA TYR A 326 40.02 20.45 10.71
C TYR A 326 39.37 20.03 12.05
N HIS A 327 39.99 20.42 13.19
CA HIS A 327 39.44 20.16 14.52
C HIS A 327 39.28 21.40 15.41
N GLN A 328 39.35 22.62 14.85
CA GLN A 328 39.18 23.87 15.59
C GLN A 328 38.05 24.78 15.05
N VAL A 329 37.06 24.24 14.33
CA VAL A 329 35.78 24.93 14.01
C VAL A 329 34.58 23.98 14.13
N ALA A 330 34.49 23.23 15.22
CA ALA A 330 33.29 22.48 15.53
C ALA A 330 33.14 22.28 17.05
N THR A 331 32.67 23.34 17.72
CA THR A 331 31.97 23.20 19.01
C THR A 331 30.67 24.01 18.99
N PRO A 332 29.67 23.60 19.80
CA PRO A 332 28.26 23.53 19.41
C PRO A 332 27.38 24.63 20.04
N GLY A 333 26.31 24.99 19.34
CA GLY A 333 25.29 25.99 19.71
C GLY A 333 25.01 26.85 18.47
N GLU A 334 23.82 27.00 17.93
CA GLU A 334 22.50 27.06 18.54
C GLU A 334 21.51 26.19 17.75
N THR A 335 20.68 25.48 18.49
CA THR A 335 19.51 24.78 17.99
C THR A 335 18.51 25.79 17.45
N ASP A 336 18.38 25.88 16.13
CA ASP A 336 17.22 26.50 15.47
C ASP A 336 16.00 25.58 15.65
N THR A 337 15.50 25.60 16.89
CA THR A 337 14.24 24.99 17.33
C THR A 337 13.05 25.89 16.97
N SER A 338 13.23 26.84 16.05
CA SER A 338 12.15 27.74 15.60
C SER A 338 11.44 27.17 14.36
N MET A 339 12.17 26.50 13.46
CA MET A 339 11.59 26.04 12.19
C MET A 339 10.89 24.67 12.24
N MET A 340 11.07 23.91 13.33
CA MET A 340 10.38 22.62 13.52
C MET A 340 9.19 22.72 14.49
N GLN A 341 9.15 23.76 15.34
CA GLN A 341 7.97 24.13 16.15
C GLN A 341 6.91 24.79 15.26
N ALA A 342 7.30 25.66 14.32
CA ALA A 342 6.39 26.26 13.34
C ALA A 342 5.74 25.22 12.40
N TYR A 343 6.43 24.10 12.12
CA TYR A 343 5.87 23.00 11.34
C TYR A 343 4.93 22.10 12.16
N TYR A 344 5.11 22.04 13.48
CA TYR A 344 4.26 21.24 14.37
C TYR A 344 2.98 22.00 14.79
N ASP A 345 3.06 23.32 15.00
CA ASP A 345 1.90 24.15 15.36
C ASP A 345 0.98 24.49 14.18
N GLN A 346 1.46 24.42 12.93
CA GLN A 346 0.62 24.66 11.75
C GLN A 346 -0.21 23.44 11.31
N THR A 347 -0.05 22.28 11.94
CA THR A 347 -0.79 21.04 11.59
C THR A 347 -1.74 20.53 12.68
N GLN A 348 -1.88 21.22 13.81
CA GLN A 348 -2.83 20.85 14.87
C GLN A 348 -4.13 21.67 14.89
N GLY A 349 -4.33 22.64 14.00
CA GLY A 349 -5.57 23.43 13.90
C GLY A 349 -6.71 22.80 13.10
N TYR A 350 -6.69 21.49 12.81
CA TYR A 350 -7.66 20.87 11.89
C TYR A 350 -8.21 19.52 12.36
N TYR A 351 -8.48 19.37 13.66
CA TYR A 351 -9.45 18.40 14.19
C TYR A 351 -9.94 18.89 15.55
N ASP A 352 -10.71 19.98 15.56
CA ASP A 352 -11.67 20.25 16.64
C ASP A 352 -12.78 21.17 16.13
N GLY A 353 -14.02 20.81 16.45
CA GLY A 353 -15.20 21.67 16.30
C GLY A 353 -16.09 21.41 15.08
N ASN A 354 -17.02 20.46 15.20
CA ASN A 354 -18.46 20.75 15.19
C ASN A 354 -19.28 19.47 14.95
N ASN A 355 -19.59 18.82 16.07
CA ASN A 355 -20.82 18.06 16.20
C ASN A 355 -21.57 18.76 17.33
N ASP A 356 -22.42 19.73 16.99
CA ASP A 356 -23.43 20.21 17.92
C ASP A 356 -24.71 20.55 17.16
N THR A 357 -25.65 19.63 17.28
CA THR A 357 -27.05 19.77 16.89
C THR A 357 -27.78 20.48 18.02
N SER A 358 -28.16 21.74 17.84
CA SER A 358 -29.24 22.34 18.63
C SER A 358 -30.15 23.20 17.75
N ASN A 359 -31.30 22.61 17.50
CA ASN A 359 -32.54 23.15 16.98
C ASN A 359 -33.10 24.26 17.87
N GLN A 360 -33.12 25.52 17.43
CA GLN A 360 -34.10 26.60 17.72
C GLN A 360 -33.86 27.69 16.63
N GLY A 361 -34.81 28.22 15.84
CA GLY A 361 -36.24 28.35 16.02
C GLY A 361 -36.63 29.80 16.28
N VAL A 362 -36.30 30.77 15.40
CA VAL A 362 -36.90 32.13 15.45
C VAL A 362 -36.99 32.73 14.03
N ILE A 363 -38.23 33.05 13.63
CA ILE A 363 -38.63 33.77 12.43
C ILE A 363 -38.60 35.28 12.74
N PRO A 364 -38.03 36.16 11.91
CA PRO A 364 -38.18 37.59 12.10
C PRO A 364 -39.45 38.10 11.41
N THR A 365 -40.36 38.62 12.22
CA THR A 365 -41.43 39.55 11.85
C THR A 365 -40.85 40.86 11.31
N GLN A 366 -41.26 41.27 10.11
CA GLN A 366 -41.38 42.69 9.78
C GLN A 366 -42.74 42.97 9.12
N TYR A 367 -43.47 43.87 9.79
CA TYR A 367 -44.63 44.61 9.34
C TYR A 367 -44.27 45.57 8.19
N HIS A 368 -45.18 45.72 7.21
CA HIS A 368 -45.84 46.97 6.77
C HIS A 368 -46.73 46.61 5.56
N GLN A 369 -48.07 46.69 5.66
CA GLN A 369 -48.88 47.88 5.28
C GLN A 369 -48.63 48.33 3.84
N CYS A 370 -49.43 47.85 2.88
CA CYS A 370 -50.65 48.48 2.34
C CYS A 370 -51.27 47.55 1.29
#